data_AF-A0A6J1X1C1-F1
#
_entry.id   AF-A0A6J1X1C1-F1
#
_cell.length_a   1.000
_cell.length_b   1.000
_cell.length_c   1.000
_cell.angle_alpha   90.00
_cell.angle_beta   90.00
_cell.angle_gamma   90.00
#
_symmetry.space_group_name_H-M   'P 1'
#
loop_
_entity.id
_entity.type
_entity.pdbx_description
1 polymer ?
#
loop_
_entity_poly.entity_id
_entity_poly.type
_entity_poly.pdbx_seq_one_letter_code
_entity_poly.pdbx_strand_id
1 'polypeptide(L)'
;MLIHYLQACVLTTTGKQLPKWGYEQQEVACNPNLRDKNALWNVEDNVFDDLPKVSFEAYASGFVERFLESHAVMFQGNAGLKPKEGEVTSQPWQWPINYR
;
A
#
# COMPACT_ATOMS: atom_id res chain seq x y z
N MET A 1 -14.03 -0.73 -10.33
CA MET A 1 -13.53 -2.12 -10.40
C MET A 1 -13.39 -2.49 -11.86
N LEU A 2 -12.28 -3.11 -12.25
CA LEU A 2 -12.02 -3.54 -13.62
C LEU A 2 -12.32 -5.04 -13.72
N ILE A 3 -13.45 -5.38 -14.35
CA ILE A 3 -13.91 -6.77 -14.48
C ILE A 3 -13.61 -7.26 -15.89
N HIS A 4 -12.92 -8.39 -15.98
CA HIS A 4 -12.64 -9.04 -17.24
C HIS A 4 -13.92 -9.65 -17.83
N TYR A 5 -14.30 -9.26 -19.05
CA TYR A 5 -15.57 -9.65 -19.67
C TYR A 5 -15.75 -11.16 -19.85
N LEU A 6 -14.75 -11.86 -20.41
CA LEU A 6 -14.86 -13.29 -20.72
C LEU A 6 -14.62 -14.21 -19.48
N GLN A 7 -13.58 -13.94 -18.69
CA GLN A 7 -13.22 -14.74 -17.51
C GLN A 7 -14.02 -14.41 -16.25
N ALA A 8 -14.82 -13.33 -16.25
CA ALA A 8 -15.61 -12.88 -15.10
C ALA A 8 -14.81 -12.74 -13.79
N CYS A 9 -13.55 -12.28 -13.89
CA CYS A 9 -12.65 -12.04 -12.76
C CYS A 9 -12.35 -10.54 -12.62
N VAL A 10 -11.98 -10.09 -11.42
CA VAL A 10 -11.64 -8.70 -11.13
C VAL A 10 -10.13 -8.50 -11.09
N LEU A 11 -9.64 -7.42 -11.70
CA LEU A 11 -8.23 -7.02 -11.61
C LEU A 11 -7.88 -6.66 -10.17
N THR A 12 -6.87 -7.30 -9.60
CA THR A 12 -6.46 -7.12 -8.20
C THR A 12 -4.94 -7.17 -8.04
N THR A 13 -4.46 -6.77 -6.87
CA THR A 13 -3.07 -6.96 -6.42
C THR A 13 -3.01 -7.95 -5.27
N THR A 14 -2.03 -8.86 -5.29
CA THR A 14 -1.89 -9.90 -4.23
C THR A 14 -1.12 -9.41 -3.01
N GLY A 15 -0.51 -8.22 -3.08
CA GLY A 15 0.36 -7.67 -2.04
C GLY A 15 1.72 -8.37 -1.92
N LYS A 16 2.02 -9.35 -2.79
CA LYS A 16 3.31 -10.03 -2.84
C LYS A 16 4.21 -9.38 -3.89
N GLN A 17 5.50 -9.33 -3.58
CA GLN A 17 6.52 -8.90 -4.53
C GLN A 17 6.88 -10.04 -5.47
N LEU A 18 7.09 -9.71 -6.74
CA LEU A 18 7.60 -10.61 -7.75
C LEU A 18 9.07 -10.97 -7.44
N PRO A 19 9.55 -12.14 -7.92
CA PRO A 19 10.96 -12.51 -7.80
C PRO A 19 11.88 -11.50 -8.48
N LYS A 20 13.21 -11.66 -8.31
CA LYS A 20 14.23 -10.71 -8.78
C LYS A 20 14.12 -10.30 -10.26
N TRP A 21 13.60 -11.16 -11.14
CA TRP A 21 13.38 -10.82 -12.55
C TRP A 21 12.34 -9.71 -12.75
N GLY A 22 11.41 -9.55 -11.80
CA GLY A 22 10.37 -8.53 -11.78
C GLY A 22 10.77 -7.29 -11.00
N TYR A 23 12.06 -7.09 -10.70
CA TYR A 23 12.59 -5.89 -10.04
C TYR A 23 11.84 -5.51 -8.75
N GLU A 24 11.43 -6.52 -7.95
CA GLU A 24 10.71 -6.34 -6.67
C GLU A 24 9.37 -5.60 -6.79
N GLN A 25 8.79 -5.56 -7.99
CA GLN A 25 7.46 -4.99 -8.23
C GLN A 25 6.35 -5.86 -7.64
N GLN A 26 5.17 -5.27 -7.44
CA GLN A 26 4.00 -6.01 -6.95
C GLN A 26 3.36 -6.86 -8.05
N GLU A 27 2.80 -8.00 -7.68
CA GLU A 27 2.04 -8.87 -8.57
C GLU A 27 0.64 -8.29 -8.86
N VAL A 28 0.27 -8.28 -10.15
CA VAL A 28 -1.07 -7.95 -10.64
C VAL A 28 -1.71 -9.22 -11.19
N ALA A 29 -2.92 -9.55 -10.71
CA ALA A 29 -3.61 -10.78 -11.05
C ALA A 29 -5.11 -10.54 -11.31
N CYS A 30 -5.80 -11.57 -11.78
CA CYS A 30 -7.26 -11.56 -11.93
C CYS A 30 -7.89 -12.53 -10.92
N ASN A 31 -8.70 -12.01 -10.00
CA ASN A 31 -9.32 -12.79 -8.93
C ASN A 31 -10.79 -13.10 -9.28
N PRO A 32 -11.22 -14.37 -9.29
CA PRO A 32 -12.64 -14.71 -9.47
C PRO A 32 -13.54 -14.15 -8.37
N ASN A 33 -13.00 -13.86 -7.19
CA ASN A 33 -13.75 -13.21 -6.12
C ASN A 33 -13.87 -11.69 -6.39
N LEU A 34 -15.03 -11.28 -6.87
CA LEU A 34 -15.33 -9.87 -7.19
C LEU A 34 -15.36 -8.93 -5.97
N ARG A 35 -15.40 -9.47 -4.74
CA ARG A 35 -15.44 -8.68 -3.49
C ARG A 35 -14.05 -8.47 -2.87
N ASP A 36 -13.01 -8.60 -3.67
CA ASP A 36 -11.64 -8.35 -3.22
C ASP A 36 -11.44 -6.85 -2.91
N LYS A 37 -10.85 -6.57 -1.74
CA LYS A 37 -10.60 -5.19 -1.27
C LYS A 37 -9.53 -4.50 -2.11
N ASN A 38 -8.59 -5.27 -2.68
CA ASN A 38 -7.48 -4.76 -3.49
C ASN A 38 -7.87 -4.52 -4.96
N ALA A 39 -9.17 -4.67 -5.30
CA ALA A 39 -9.66 -4.53 -6.67
C ALA A 39 -10.15 -3.10 -7.02
N LEU A 40 -9.93 -2.15 -6.12
CA LEU A 40 -10.22 -0.75 -6.32
C LEU A 40 -9.03 -0.07 -7.00
N TRP A 41 -9.29 0.54 -8.16
CA TRP A 41 -8.30 1.22 -8.98
C TRP A 41 -8.80 2.63 -9.30
N ASN A 42 -7.90 3.60 -9.23
CA ASN A 42 -8.08 4.98 -9.66
C ASN A 42 -7.12 5.30 -10.82
N VAL A 43 -7.53 6.21 -11.70
CA VAL A 43 -6.65 6.78 -12.72
C VAL A 43 -6.09 8.07 -12.15
N GLU A 44 -4.78 8.14 -11.93
CA GLU A 44 -4.13 9.30 -11.32
C GLU A 44 -3.74 10.37 -12.34
N ASP A 45 -3.27 9.94 -13.52
CA ASP A 45 -2.84 10.83 -14.59
C ASP A 45 -3.54 10.46 -15.90
N ASN A 46 -4.00 11.50 -16.60
CA ASN A 46 -4.62 11.39 -17.90
C ASN A 46 -4.18 12.57 -18.76
N VAL A 47 -3.42 12.28 -19.82
CA VAL A 47 -2.97 13.28 -20.78
C VAL A 47 -3.84 13.16 -22.03
N PHE A 48 -4.73 14.14 -22.20
CA PHE A 48 -5.59 14.22 -23.37
C PHE A 48 -5.88 15.68 -23.73
N ASP A 49 -5.42 16.11 -24.90
CA ASP A 49 -5.35 17.52 -25.29
C ASP A 49 -6.71 18.18 -25.51
N ASP A 50 -7.75 17.40 -25.82
CA ASP A 50 -9.10 17.93 -26.04
C ASP A 50 -9.88 18.16 -24.72
N LEU A 51 -9.31 17.80 -23.56
CA LEU A 51 -9.92 18.04 -22.25
C LEU A 51 -9.36 19.30 -21.59
N PRO A 52 -10.21 20.06 -20.86
CA PRO A 52 -9.73 21.21 -20.09
C PRO A 52 -8.83 20.74 -18.95
N LYS A 53 -7.72 21.46 -18.75
CA LYS A 53 -6.78 21.20 -17.66
C LYS A 53 -7.44 21.53 -16.32
N VAL A 54 -7.38 20.59 -15.38
CA VAL A 54 -7.90 20.75 -14.01
C VAL A 54 -6.74 20.89 -13.05
N SER A 55 -6.90 21.67 -11.97
CA SER A 55 -5.88 21.79 -10.92
C SER A 55 -5.98 20.64 -9.92
N PHE A 56 -4.82 20.18 -9.43
CA PHE A 56 -4.74 19.13 -8.40
C PHE A 56 -5.31 19.58 -7.03
N GLU A 57 -5.50 20.88 -6.81
CA GLU A 57 -6.08 21.43 -5.58
C GLU A 57 -7.50 20.91 -5.33
N ALA A 58 -8.25 20.58 -6.40
CA ALA A 58 -9.57 19.99 -6.30
C ALA A 58 -9.59 18.62 -5.58
N TYR A 59 -8.45 17.93 -5.53
CA TYR A 59 -8.29 16.62 -4.90
C TYR A 59 -7.59 16.70 -3.52
N ALA A 60 -7.34 17.91 -3.01
CA ALA A 60 -6.64 18.06 -1.74
C ALA A 60 -7.50 17.56 -0.57
N SER A 61 -6.99 16.56 0.16
CA SER A 61 -7.60 16.06 1.39
C SER A 61 -7.61 17.11 2.51
N GLY A 62 -8.65 17.07 3.35
CA GLY A 62 -8.80 17.96 4.51
C GLY A 62 -7.83 17.62 5.64
N PHE A 63 -7.71 18.52 6.63
CA PHE A 63 -6.77 18.33 7.75
C PHE A 63 -7.01 17.02 8.52
N VAL A 64 -8.27 16.72 8.89
CA VAL A 64 -8.60 15.54 9.72
C VAL A 64 -8.31 14.23 8.97
N GLU A 65 -8.62 14.19 7.67
CA GLU A 65 -8.32 13.04 6.81
C GLU A 65 -6.81 12.78 6.75
N ARG A 66 -6.02 13.83 6.47
CA ARG A 66 -4.55 13.74 6.48
C ARG A 66 -3.99 13.33 7.83
N PHE A 67 -4.56 13.85 8.92
CA PHE A 67 -4.12 13.51 10.26
C PHE A 67 -4.32 12.02 10.55
N LEU A 68 -5.49 11.47 10.23
CA LEU A 68 -5.80 10.05 10.43
C LEU A 68 -4.96 9.15 9.52
N GLU A 69 -4.85 9.50 8.24
CA GLU A 69 -4.03 8.76 7.27
C GLU A 69 -2.56 8.72 7.70
N SER A 70 -2.00 9.86 8.11
CA SER A 70 -0.62 9.96 8.57
C SER A 70 -0.35 9.05 9.77
N HIS A 71 -1.24 9.04 10.77
CA HIS A 71 -1.08 8.17 11.94
C HIS A 71 -1.26 6.69 11.59
N ALA A 72 -2.18 6.35 10.69
CA ALA A 72 -2.36 4.98 10.21
C ALA A 72 -1.07 4.45 9.55
N VAL A 73 -0.43 5.26 8.70
CA VAL A 73 0.86 4.91 8.07
C VAL A 73 1.98 4.81 9.09
N MET A 74 2.04 5.69 10.09
CA MET A 74 3.03 5.59 11.19
C MET A 74 2.87 4.29 11.97
N PHE A 75 1.65 3.88 12.30
CA PHE A 75 1.39 2.60 12.98
C PHE A 75 1.82 1.40 12.13
N GLN A 76 1.50 1.42 10.83
CA GLN A 76 1.91 0.36 9.92
C GLN A 76 3.44 0.28 9.78
N GLY A 77 4.11 1.43 9.67
CA GLY A 77 5.58 1.51 9.64
C GLY A 77 6.21 0.95 10.91
N ASN A 78 5.72 1.38 12.08
CA ASN A 78 6.20 0.90 13.38
C ASN A 78 5.99 -0.62 13.57
N ALA A 79 4.88 -1.17 13.08
CA ALA A 79 4.63 -2.62 13.11
C ALA A 79 5.58 -3.41 12.18
N GLY A 80 6.10 -2.76 11.13
CA GLY A 80 7.09 -3.32 10.21
C GLY A 80 8.53 -3.26 10.73
N LEU A 81 8.83 -2.47 11.76
CA LEU A 81 10.15 -2.35 12.39
C LEU A 81 10.46 -3.58 13.25
N LYS A 82 10.74 -4.70 12.58
CA LYS A 82 11.26 -5.90 13.23
C LYS A 82 12.78 -5.89 13.23
N PRO A 83 13.44 -6.26 14.34
CA PRO A 83 14.89 -6.40 14.39
C PRO A 83 15.39 -7.32 13.27
N LYS A 84 16.47 -6.95 12.61
CA LYS A 84 17.11 -7.85 11.65
C LYS A 84 17.82 -8.97 12.41
N GLU A 85 17.93 -10.14 11.77
CA GLU A 85 18.71 -11.24 12.34
C GLU A 85 20.17 -10.79 12.54
N GLY A 86 20.66 -10.90 13.78
CA GLY A 86 22.02 -10.49 14.16
C GLY A 86 22.15 -9.05 14.70
N GLU A 87 21.08 -8.29 14.80
CA GLU A 87 21.08 -6.96 15.40
C GLU A 87 21.00 -7.03 16.93
N VAL A 88 21.89 -6.31 17.63
CA VAL A 88 21.91 -6.27 19.10
C VAL A 88 20.71 -5.44 19.57
N THR A 89 19.69 -6.11 20.10
CA THR A 89 18.49 -5.48 20.66
C THR A 89 18.30 -5.86 22.13
N SER A 90 17.94 -4.88 22.96
CA SER A 90 17.59 -5.14 24.36
C SER A 90 16.14 -5.58 24.49
N GLN A 91 15.87 -6.49 25.42
CA GLN A 91 14.52 -6.90 25.80
C GLN A 91 14.00 -6.03 26.96
N PRO A 92 12.69 -5.73 27.04
CA PRO A 92 12.13 -4.86 28.09
C PRO A 92 12.46 -5.27 29.53
N TRP A 93 12.62 -6.57 29.80
CA TRP A 93 12.98 -7.09 31.12
C TRP A 93 14.43 -6.80 31.52
N GLN A 94 15.30 -6.45 30.56
CA GLN A 94 16.70 -6.12 30.81
C GLN A 94 16.87 -4.70 31.38
N TRP A 95 15.91 -3.80 31.14
CA TRP A 95 16.02 -2.38 31.51
C TRP A 95 16.05 -2.14 33.03
N PRO A 96 15.20 -2.77 33.86
CA PRO A 96 15.21 -2.52 35.30
C PRO A 96 16.48 -3.00 36.02
N ILE A 97 17.20 -3.95 35.42
CA ILE A 97 18.42 -4.55 35.99
C ILE A 97 19.70 -4.11 35.28
N ASN A 98 19.59 -3.21 34.30
CA ASN A 98 20.70 -2.73 33.47
C ASN A 98 21.55 -3.89 32.89
N TYR A 99 20.87 -4.93 32.40
CA TYR A 99 21.51 -6.07 31.77
C TYR A 99 21.80 -5.73 30.31
N ARG A 100 23.05 -5.90 29.88
CA ARG A 100 23.51 -5.62 28.53
C ARG A 100 23.96 -6.90 27.82
#